data_AF-A0A2S5G8Q9-F1
#
_entry.id   AF-A0A2S5G8Q9-F1
#
_cell.length_a   1.000
_cell.length_b   1.000
_cell.length_c   1.000
_cell.angle_alpha   90.00
_cell.angle_beta   90.00
_cell.angle_gamma   90.00
#
_symmetry.space_group_name_H-M   'P 1'
#
loop_
_entity.id
_entity.type
_entity.pdbx_description
1 polymer ?
#
loop_
_entity_poly.entity_id
_entity_poly.type
_entity_poly.pdbx_seq_one_letter_code
_entity_poly.pdbx_strand_id
1 'polypeptide(L)'
;MDYTSLLMMAFVWSVLFLYFLMPFKRSAEMADQGKLTFLHAMKICLASITFHKKAFLALSLVVITLLIASWSQNQEALYNEIHGIVSTAEPFNCIMGIMIYAAVLYFLLIGGKALKLLRQDF
;
A
#
# COMPACT_ATOMS: atom_id res chain seq x y z
N MET A 1 -10.60 7.36 -18.18
CA MET A 1 -9.52 8.05 -17.43
C MET A 1 -8.29 8.09 -18.31
N ASP A 2 -7.64 9.24 -18.46
CA ASP A 2 -6.49 9.37 -19.35
C ASP A 2 -5.25 8.67 -18.75
N TYR A 3 -4.39 8.09 -19.59
CA TYR A 3 -3.24 7.28 -19.12
C TYR A 3 -2.31 8.09 -18.22
N THR A 4 -2.11 9.36 -18.56
CA THR A 4 -1.31 10.31 -17.77
C THR A 4 -1.89 10.51 -16.38
N SER A 5 -3.22 10.63 -16.25
CA SER A 5 -3.89 10.79 -14.95
C SER A 5 -3.74 9.54 -14.08
N LEU A 6 -3.82 8.35 -14.69
CA LEU A 6 -3.65 7.08 -13.98
C LEU A 6 -2.21 6.93 -13.46
N LEU A 7 -1.22 7.30 -14.29
CA LEU A 7 0.19 7.26 -13.92
C LEU A 7 0.52 8.27 -12.81
N MET A 8 -0.04 9.48 -12.89
CA MET A 8 0.10 10.52 -11.86
C MET A 8 -0.49 10.05 -10.53
N MET A 9 -1.68 9.44 -10.57
CA MET A 9 -2.33 8.88 -9.40
C MET A 9 -1.48 7.76 -8.79
N ALA A 10 -1.03 6.79 -9.57
CA ALA A 10 -0.16 5.70 -9.10
C ALA A 10 1.14 6.24 -8.45
N PHE A 11 1.74 7.28 -9.03
CA PHE A 11 2.94 7.91 -8.49
C PHE A 11 2.69 8.59 -7.14
N VAL A 12 1.70 9.48 -7.07
CA VAL A 12 1.36 10.19 -5.82
C VAL A 12 0.99 9.20 -4.73
N TRP A 13 0.18 8.19 -5.07
CA TRP A 13 -0.26 7.17 -4.13
C TRP A 13 0.91 6.31 -3.63
N SER A 14 1.82 5.91 -4.51
CA SER A 14 3.07 5.23 -4.13
C SER A 14 3.88 6.04 -3.14
N VAL A 15 4.16 7.32 -3.46
CA VAL A 15 4.99 8.18 -2.62
C VAL A 15 4.36 8.37 -1.24
N LEU A 16 3.04 8.63 -1.18
CA LEU A 16 2.33 8.79 0.08
C LEU A 16 2.34 7.51 0.92
N PHE A 17 2.10 6.36 0.28
CA PHE A 17 2.08 5.06 0.94
C PHE A 17 3.46 4.72 1.52
N LEU A 18 4.51 4.91 0.72
CA LEU A 18 5.90 4.73 1.17
C LEU A 18 6.25 5.69 2.32
N TYR A 19 5.84 6.96 2.23
CA TYR A 19 6.08 7.95 3.28
C TYR A 19 5.43 7.57 4.61
N PHE A 20 4.19 7.06 4.59
CA PHE A 20 3.51 6.62 5.81
C PHE A 20 4.07 5.31 6.38
N LEU A 21 4.47 4.37 5.52
CA LEU A 21 5.04 3.09 5.95
C LEU A 21 6.49 3.17 6.40
N MET A 22 7.26 4.16 5.96
CA MET A 22 8.66 4.26 6.32
C MET A 22 8.81 4.84 7.74
N PRO A 23 9.22 4.06 8.76
CA PRO A 23 9.56 4.62 10.05
C PRO A 23 10.85 5.46 9.89
N PHE A 24 10.71 6.77 10.01
CA PHE A 24 11.82 7.74 9.98
C PHE A 24 12.66 7.73 11.27
N LYS A 25 12.26 6.97 12.30
CA LYS A 25 13.11 6.79 13.47
C LYS A 25 14.31 5.93 13.07
N ARG A 26 15.49 6.56 13.13
CA ARG A 26 16.82 5.95 13.03
C ARG A 26 16.80 4.70 13.90
N SER A 27 16.87 3.54 13.26
CA SER A 27 17.03 2.23 13.90
C SER A 27 18.34 2.26 14.67
N ALA A 28 18.29 2.72 15.92
CA ALA A 28 19.45 2.81 16.80
C ALA A 28 19.57 1.59 17.73
N GLU A 29 18.66 0.60 17.61
CA GLU A 29 18.57 -0.51 18.56
C GLU A 29 18.76 -1.91 17.94
N MET A 30 19.01 -2.03 16.63
CA MET A 30 19.27 -3.36 16.03
C MET A 30 20.75 -3.76 16.04
N ALA A 31 21.63 -3.00 16.70
CA ALA A 31 23.08 -3.18 16.63
C ALA A 31 23.65 -4.31 17.50
N ASP A 32 22.82 -5.14 18.16
CA ASP A 32 23.31 -6.13 19.14
C ASP A 32 22.65 -7.52 19.04
N GLN A 33 22.23 -7.91 17.83
CA GLN A 33 21.73 -9.26 17.58
C GLN A 33 22.59 -9.90 16.50
N GLY A 34 23.55 -10.74 16.91
CA GLY A 34 24.46 -11.46 15.99
C GLY A 34 23.74 -12.28 14.91
N LYS A 35 24.49 -12.79 13.91
CA LYS A 35 24.03 -13.55 12.72
C LYS A 35 22.50 -13.78 12.63
N LEU A 36 21.78 -12.75 12.18
CA LEU A 36 20.34 -12.80 11.98
C LEU A 36 20.00 -13.59 10.70
N THR A 37 19.20 -14.65 10.83
CA THR A 37 18.62 -15.34 9.67
C THR A 37 17.60 -14.42 8.98
N PHE A 38 17.52 -14.46 7.64
CA PHE A 38 16.59 -13.65 6.84
C PHE A 38 15.14 -13.65 7.35
N LEU A 39 14.61 -14.82 7.72
CA LEU A 39 13.26 -14.95 8.29
C LEU A 39 13.08 -14.16 9.59
N HIS A 40 14.12 -14.06 10.41
CA HIS A 40 14.08 -13.31 11.67
C HIS A 40 14.13 -11.80 11.39
N ALA A 41 15.01 -11.35 10.49
CA ALA A 41 15.07 -9.97 10.03
C ALA A 41 13.75 -9.50 9.39
N MET A 42 13.10 -10.38 8.61
CA MET A 42 11.80 -10.11 7.99
C MET A 42 10.70 -9.96 9.04
N LYS A 43 10.65 -10.84 10.06
CA LYS A 43 9.68 -10.73 11.17
C LYS A 43 9.84 -9.43 11.96
N ILE A 44 11.08 -9.06 12.28
CA ILE A 44 11.37 -7.80 13.00
C ILE A 44 10.94 -6.59 12.15
N CYS A 45 11.28 -6.58 10.86
CA CYS A 45 10.82 -5.53 9.95
C CYS A 45 9.30 -5.45 9.87
N LEU A 46 8.62 -6.60 9.77
CA LEU A 46 7.18 -6.67 9.66
C LEU A 46 6.50 -6.11 10.92
N ALA A 47 6.97 -6.48 12.12
CA ALA A 47 6.46 -5.92 13.36
C ALA A 47 6.72 -4.41 13.46
N SER A 48 7.93 -3.96 13.10
CA SER A 48 8.32 -2.56 13.12
C SER A 48 7.50 -1.68 12.16
N ILE A 49 7.16 -2.20 10.98
CA ILE A 49 6.36 -1.49 9.97
C ILE A 49 4.88 -1.52 10.34
N THR A 50 4.34 -2.67 10.76
CA THR A 50 2.91 -2.84 11.05
C THR A 50 2.45 -2.05 12.27
N PHE A 51 3.23 -2.07 13.36
CA PHE A 51 2.84 -1.46 14.63
C PHE A 51 3.32 -0.02 14.82
N HIS A 52 3.81 0.63 13.76
CA HIS A 52 4.23 2.03 13.85
C HIS A 52 3.01 2.97 13.81
N LYS A 53 3.04 4.06 14.60
CA LYS A 53 1.94 5.05 14.65
C LYS A 53 1.55 5.63 13.27
N LYS A 54 2.49 5.68 12.33
CA LYS A 54 2.25 6.15 10.95
C LYS A 54 1.63 5.10 10.04
N ALA A 55 1.70 3.81 10.38
CA ALA A 55 1.05 2.74 9.61
C ALA A 55 -0.47 2.90 9.58
N PHE A 56 -1.04 3.46 10.66
CA PHE A 56 -2.45 3.83 10.70
C PHE A 56 -2.82 4.83 9.60
N LEU A 57 -1.95 5.80 9.26
CA LEU A 57 -2.20 6.75 8.18
C LEU A 57 -2.23 6.06 6.81
N ALA A 58 -1.37 5.06 6.58
CA ALA A 58 -1.40 4.27 5.37
C ALA A 58 -2.67 3.40 5.28
N LEU A 59 -3.08 2.81 6.40
CA LEU A 59 -4.34 2.08 6.49
C LEU A 59 -5.53 3.01 6.20
N SER A 60 -5.58 4.19 6.81
CA SER A 60 -6.61 5.20 6.55
C SER A 60 -6.63 5.62 5.09
N LEU A 61 -5.46 5.81 4.45
CA LEU A 61 -5.35 6.14 3.03
C LEU A 61 -6.01 5.07 2.15
N VAL A 62 -5.74 3.79 2.41
CA VAL A 62 -6.36 2.67 1.69
C VAL A 62 -7.87 2.65 1.92
N VAL A 63 -8.32 2.74 3.18
CA VAL A 63 -9.75 2.72 3.52
C VAL A 63 -10.51 3.87 2.86
N ILE A 64 -9.99 5.09 2.93
CA ILE A 64 -10.60 6.26 2.29
C ILE A 64 -10.69 6.05 0.77
N THR A 65 -9.63 5.53 0.16
CA THR A 65 -9.61 5.28 -1.30
C THR A 65 -10.64 4.22 -1.70
N LEU A 66 -10.80 3.16 -0.91
CA LEU A 66 -11.81 2.12 -1.14
C LEU A 66 -13.23 2.69 -0.99
N LEU A 67 -13.47 3.53 0.01
CA LEU A 67 -14.77 4.18 0.21
C LEU A 67 -15.12 5.10 -0.97
N ILE A 68 -14.17 5.92 -1.42
CA ILE A 68 -14.37 6.81 -2.57
C ILE A 68 -14.62 6.00 -3.84
N ALA A 69 -13.84 4.95 -4.09
CA ALA A 69 -14.01 4.08 -5.27
C ALA A 69 -15.38 3.40 -5.27
N SER A 70 -15.79 2.83 -4.13
CA SER A 70 -17.10 2.20 -3.97
C SER A 70 -18.25 3.19 -4.17
N TRP A 71 -18.13 4.39 -3.57
CA TRP A 71 -19.14 5.44 -3.74
C TRP A 71 -19.24 5.90 -5.21
N SER A 72 -18.10 6.09 -5.89
CA SER A 72 -18.06 6.46 -7.31
C SER A 72 -18.75 5.41 -8.19
N GLN A 73 -18.48 4.13 -7.96
CA GLN A 73 -19.12 3.04 -8.71
C GLN A 73 -20.63 3.01 -8.48
N ASN A 74 -21.08 3.24 -7.26
CA ASN A 74 -22.50 3.30 -6.95
C ASN A 74 -23.19 4.47 -7.67
N GLN A 75 -22.53 5.63 -7.77
CA GLN A 75 -23.05 6.78 -8.52
C GLN A 75 -23.13 6.48 -10.03
N GLU A 76 -22.10 5.85 -10.60
CA GLU A 76 -22.11 5.44 -12.01
C GLU A 76 -23.21 4.42 -12.28
N ALA A 77 -23.43 3.45 -11.39
CA ALA A 77 -24.50 2.47 -11.51
C ALA A 77 -25.88 3.15 -11.52
N LEU A 78 -26.15 4.05 -10.57
CA LEU A 78 -27.40 4.81 -10.50
C LEU A 78 -27.60 5.69 -11.74
N TYR A 79 -26.55 6.37 -12.20
CA TYR A 79 -26.60 7.18 -13.41
C TYR A 79 -26.96 6.34 -14.64
N ASN A 80 -26.29 5.19 -14.80
CA ASN A 80 -26.52 4.27 -15.91
C ASN A 80 -27.94 3.69 -15.89
N GLU A 81 -28.47 3.34 -14.71
CA GLU A 81 -29.84 2.88 -14.53
C GLU A 81 -30.86 3.93 -14.98
N ILE A 82 -30.70 5.19 -14.55
CA ILE A 82 -31.59 6.30 -14.91
C ILE A 82 -31.57 6.57 -16.43
N HIS A 83 -30.41 6.39 -17.08
CA HIS A 83 -30.24 6.68 -18.50
C HIS A 83 -30.39 5.43 -19.40
N GLY A 84 -30.69 4.25 -18.84
CA GLY A 84 -30.83 3.00 -19.58
C GLY A 84 -29.53 2.51 -20.24
N ILE A 85 -28.37 2.91 -19.71
CA ILE A 85 -27.05 2.54 -20.25
C ILE A 85 -26.65 1.19 -19.67
N VAL A 86 -26.42 0.19 -20.54
CA VAL A 86 -25.90 -1.12 -20.11
C VAL A 86 -24.39 -1.00 -19.92
N SER A 87 -23.94 -0.93 -18.66
CA SER A 87 -22.51 -0.94 -18.34
C SER A 87 -21.89 -2.31 -18.60
N THR A 88 -20.75 -2.34 -19.29
CA THR A 88 -19.94 -3.55 -19.56
C THR A 88 -18.78 -3.74 -18.58
N ALA A 89 -18.51 -2.76 -17.72
CA ALA A 89 -17.42 -2.82 -16.75
C ALA A 89 -17.95 -3.33 -15.40
N GLU A 90 -17.46 -4.50 -14.96
CA GLU A 90 -17.82 -5.02 -13.64
C GLU A 90 -17.13 -4.21 -12.52
N PRO A 91 -17.90 -3.75 -11.51
CA PRO A 91 -17.39 -2.91 -10.42
C PRO A 91 -16.32 -3.60 -9.56
N PHE A 92 -16.31 -4.93 -9.50
CA PHE A 92 -15.41 -5.69 -8.65
C PHE A 92 -13.92 -5.55 -9.03
N ASN A 93 -13.62 -5.26 -10.29
CA ASN A 93 -12.24 -5.24 -10.80
C ASN A 93 -11.41 -4.07 -10.29
N CYS A 94 -12.01 -2.90 -10.07
CA CYS A 94 -11.25 -1.70 -9.67
C CYS A 94 -10.81 -1.77 -8.19
N ILE A 95 -11.73 -2.14 -7.30
CA ILE A 95 -11.46 -2.31 -5.86
C ILE A 95 -10.42 -3.41 -5.65
N MET A 96 -10.55 -4.53 -6.37
CA MET A 96 -9.56 -5.62 -6.32
C MET A 96 -8.18 -5.17 -6.79
N GLY A 97 -8.12 -4.34 -7.85
CA GLY A 97 -6.88 -3.73 -8.32
C GLY A 97 -6.18 -2.86 -7.26
N ILE A 98 -6.95 -2.01 -6.56
CA ILE A 98 -6.43 -1.15 -5.47
C ILE A 98 -5.86 -2.00 -4.33
N MET A 99 -6.55 -3.08 -3.95
CA MET A 99 -6.11 -4.00 -2.90
C MET A 99 -4.82 -4.72 -3.27
N ILE A 100 -4.74 -5.27 -4.49
CA ILE A 100 -3.53 -5.94 -4.98
C ILE A 100 -2.36 -4.96 -5.02
N TYR A 101 -2.60 -3.74 -5.53
CA TYR A 101 -1.58 -2.71 -5.62
C TYR A 101 -1.00 -2.31 -4.25
N ALA A 102 -1.87 -2.08 -3.26
CA ALA A 102 -1.47 -1.77 -1.90
C ALA A 102 -0.68 -2.93 -1.26
N ALA A 103 -1.11 -4.18 -1.47
CA ALA A 103 -0.42 -5.37 -0.98
C ALA A 103 0.98 -5.51 -1.58
N VAL A 104 1.13 -5.31 -2.89
CA VAL A 104 2.44 -5.35 -3.57
C VAL A 104 3.39 -4.29 -3.00
N LEU A 105 2.92 -3.04 -2.84
CA LEU A 105 3.74 -1.98 -2.24
C LEU A 105 4.16 -2.31 -0.80
N TYR A 106 3.25 -2.89 -0.02
CA TYR A 106 3.52 -3.32 1.35
C TYR A 106 4.63 -4.38 1.41
N PHE A 107 4.52 -5.44 0.60
CA PHE A 107 5.53 -6.51 0.55
C PHE A 107 6.88 -6.03 0.01
N LEU A 108 6.89 -5.17 -1.02
CA LEU A 108 8.12 -4.57 -1.54
C LEU A 108 8.86 -3.77 -0.48
N LEU A 109 8.14 -3.02 0.36
CA LEU A 109 8.76 -2.20 1.41
C LEU A 109 9.36 -3.09 2.52
N ILE A 110 8.66 -4.13 2.96
CA ILE A 110 9.18 -5.11 3.94
C ILE A 110 10.41 -5.83 3.38
N GLY A 111 10.30 -6.36 2.15
CA GLY A 111 11.37 -7.11 1.49
C GLY A 111 12.62 -6.24 1.28
N GLY A 112 12.44 -5.01 0.79
CA GLY A 112 13.53 -4.05 0.60
C GLY A 112 14.23 -3.69 1.92
N LYS A 113 13.48 -3.55 3.02
CA LYS A 113 14.06 -3.31 4.35
C LYS A 113 14.80 -4.52 4.90
N ALA A 114 14.23 -5.72 4.78
CA ALA A 114 14.86 -6.95 5.24
C ALA A 114 16.18 -7.22 4.49
N LEU A 115 16.21 -7.01 3.17
CA LEU A 115 17.42 -7.09 2.35
C LEU A 115 18.48 -6.06 2.79
N LYS A 116 18.06 -4.83 3.09
CA LYS A 116 18.98 -3.79 3.55
C LYS A 116 19.59 -4.12 4.91
N LEU A 117 18.82 -4.70 5.84
CA LEU A 117 19.34 -5.15 7.14
C LEU A 117 20.37 -6.27 6.96
N LEU A 118 20.07 -7.29 6.17
CA LEU A 118 21.02 -8.38 5.90
C LEU A 118 22.33 -7.88 5.29
N ARG A 119 22.28 -6.86 4.42
CA ARG A 119 23.48 -6.28 3.81
C ARG A 119 24.36 -5.52 4.80
N GLN A 120 23.81 -5.07 5.93
CA GLN A 120 24.59 -4.37 6.97
C GLN A 120 25.29 -5.34 7.93
N ASP A 121 24.93 -6.63 7.93
CA ASP A 121 25.56 -7.69 8.74
C ASP A 121 26.76 -8.36 8.04
N PHE A 122 27.09 -7.98 6.80
CA PHE A 122 28.27 -8.40 6.03
C PHE A 122 29.28 -7.27 5.91
#